data_AF-A0A1J5PA74-F1
#
_entry.id   AF-A0A1J5PA74-F1
#
_cell.length_a   1.000
_cell.length_b   1.000
_cell.length_c   1.000
_cell.angle_alpha   90.00
_cell.angle_beta   90.00
_cell.angle_gamma   90.00
#
_symmetry.space_group_name_H-M   'P 1'
#
loop_
_entity.id
_entity.type
_entity.pdbx_description
1 polymer ?
#
loop_
_entity_poly.entity_id
_entity_poly.type
_entity_poly.pdbx_seq_one_letter_code
_entity_poly.pdbx_strand_id
1 'polypeptide(L)'
;MATAGLHSISVKVIGSNGQISLGKHFAGRQVLVEEQEDGVWLIRTASVIPDNERWLHAPAAAADLSNALAWAERNPPNDAELDSTLIRLSHDE
;
A
#
# COMPACT_ATOMS: atom_id res chain seq x y z
N MET A 1 10.71 2.93 -24.31
CA MET A 1 12.11 2.55 -24.00
C MET A 1 12.25 2.54 -22.49
N ALA A 2 12.36 1.37 -21.87
CA ALA A 2 12.53 1.26 -20.42
C ALA A 2 14.01 1.41 -20.06
N THR A 3 14.34 2.47 -19.35
CA THR A 3 15.67 2.67 -18.75
C THR A 3 15.82 1.66 -17.63
N ALA A 4 16.57 0.58 -17.87
CA ALA A 4 16.99 -0.33 -16.81
C ALA A 4 17.86 0.47 -15.83
N GLY A 5 17.38 0.66 -14.59
CA GLY A 5 18.14 1.33 -13.54
C GLY A 5 19.48 0.62 -13.32
N LEU A 6 20.57 1.40 -13.26
CA LEU A 6 21.88 0.89 -12.90
C LEU A 6 21.82 0.31 -11.49
N HIS A 7 22.05 -1.00 -11.37
CA HIS A 7 22.15 -1.67 -10.08
C HIS A 7 23.53 -1.37 -9.50
N SER A 8 23.58 -0.68 -8.36
CA SER A 8 24.84 -0.41 -7.66
C SER A 8 25.21 -1.61 -6.78
N ILE A 9 26.32 -2.27 -7.10
CA ILE A 9 26.93 -3.29 -6.25
C ILE A 9 27.88 -2.58 -5.30
N SER A 10 27.75 -2.82 -4.00
CA SER A 10 28.64 -2.25 -2.98
C SER A 10 29.00 -3.29 -1.94
N VAL A 11 30.27 -3.30 -1.50
CA VAL A 11 30.73 -4.14 -0.40
C VAL A 11 30.39 -3.44 0.92
N LYS A 12 29.79 -4.18 1.86
CA LYS A 12 29.44 -3.71 3.19
C LYS A 12 29.91 -4.72 4.24
N VAL A 13 30.19 -4.22 5.44
CA VAL A 13 30.58 -5.04 6.58
C VAL A 13 29.40 -5.19 7.52
N ILE A 14 29.19 -6.41 8.04
CA ILE A 14 28.23 -6.67 9.12
C ILE A 14 28.88 -6.21 10.43
N GLY A 15 28.20 -5.32 11.15
CA GLY A 15 28.65 -4.83 12.45
C GLY A 15 28.71 -5.95 13.49
N SER A 16 29.42 -5.71 14.59
CA SER A 16 29.57 -6.68 15.70
C SER A 16 28.24 -7.12 16.34
N ASN A 17 27.17 -6.35 16.14
CA ASN A 17 25.81 -6.65 16.58
C ASN A 17 24.94 -7.31 15.50
N GLY A 18 25.52 -7.74 14.37
CA GLY A 18 24.80 -8.40 13.28
C GLY A 18 24.09 -7.46 12.30
N GLN A 19 24.31 -6.13 12.38
CA GLN A 19 23.62 -5.17 11.51
C GLN A 19 24.37 -4.88 10.21
N ILE A 20 23.63 -4.80 9.10
CA ILE A 20 24.12 -4.30 7.81
C ILE A 20 23.42 -2.98 7.46
N SER A 21 24.20 -1.92 7.19
CA SER A 21 23.64 -0.60 6.87
C SER A 21 23.42 -0.42 5.37
N LEU A 22 22.17 -0.51 4.90
CA LEU A 22 21.81 -0.33 3.48
C LEU A 22 21.70 1.14 3.03
N GLY A 23 21.78 2.09 3.96
CA GLY A 23 21.68 3.53 3.71
C GLY A 23 20.32 4.11 4.08
N LYS A 24 20.25 5.45 4.13
CA LYS A 24 19.08 6.17 4.65
C LYS A 24 17.84 6.10 3.76
N HIS A 25 18.01 5.78 2.46
CA HIS A 25 16.89 5.69 1.52
C HIS A 25 15.85 4.64 1.91
N PHE A 26 16.28 3.58 2.63
CA PHE A 26 15.42 2.51 3.11
C PHE A 26 15.09 2.59 4.60
N ALA A 27 15.42 3.71 5.27
CA ALA A 27 15.17 3.88 6.69
C ALA A 27 13.66 3.78 7.01
N GLY A 28 13.33 3.03 8.06
CA GLY A 28 11.95 2.82 8.51
C GLY A 28 11.12 1.86 7.66
N ARG A 29 11.64 1.35 6.54
CA ARG A 29 10.94 0.34 5.73
C ARG A 29 11.11 -1.05 6.33
N GLN A 30 10.02 -1.82 6.31
CA GLN A 30 10.08 -3.25 6.56
C GLN A 30 10.67 -3.96 5.35
N VAL A 31 11.52 -4.93 5.62
CA VAL A 31 12.18 -5.76 4.59
C VAL A 31 12.02 -7.22 4.95
N LEU A 32 11.86 -8.04 3.93
CA LEU A 32 11.99 -9.48 4.02
C LEU A 32 13.47 -9.83 3.83
N VAL A 33 14.02 -10.63 4.73
CA VAL A 33 15.38 -11.18 4.65
C VAL A 33 15.24 -12.68 4.52
N GLU A 34 15.74 -13.23 3.41
CA GLU A 34 15.64 -14.64 3.09
C GLU A 34 17.05 -15.19 2.84
N GLU A 35 17.43 -16.27 3.51
CA GLU A 35 18.66 -17.02 3.21
C GLU A 35 18.33 -18.08 2.17
N GLN A 36 18.88 -17.93 0.95
CA GLN A 36 18.65 -18.87 -0.14
C GLN A 36 19.56 -20.10 -0.01
N GLU A 37 20.80 -19.86 0.42
CA GLU A 37 21.87 -20.83 0.62
C GLU A 37 22.77 -20.29 1.74
N ASP A 38 23.65 -21.13 2.28
CA ASP A 38 24.60 -20.73 3.32
C ASP A 38 25.39 -19.48 2.91
N GLY A 39 25.17 -18.36 3.60
CA GLY A 39 25.85 -17.10 3.33
C GLY A 39 25.30 -16.29 2.14
N VAL A 40 24.19 -16.72 1.54
CA VAL A 40 23.52 -16.04 0.42
C VAL A 40 22.16 -15.52 0.87
N TRP A 41 22.06 -14.20 1.04
CA TRP A 41 20.81 -13.54 1.45
C TRP A 41 20.19 -12.70 0.33
N LEU A 42 18.87 -12.73 0.25
CA LEU A 42 18.05 -11.85 -0.56
C LEU A 42 17.23 -10.93 0.35
N ILE A 43 17.46 -9.62 0.24
CA ILE A 43 16.73 -8.59 0.98
C ILE A 43 15.79 -7.86 0.04
N ARG A 44 14.49 -7.89 0.32
CA ARG A 44 13.44 -7.24 -0.50
C ARG A 44 12.60 -6.31 0.38
N THR A 45 12.22 -5.14 -0.12
CA THR A 45 11.23 -4.29 0.56
C THR A 45 9.87 -4.99 0.58
N ALA A 46 9.15 -4.91 1.70
CA ALA A 46 7.82 -5.48 1.83
C ALA A 46 6.83 -4.44 2.37
N SER A 47 5.57 -4.54 1.95
CA SER A 47 4.45 -3.84 2.56
C SER A 47 3.71 -4.81 3.47
N VAL A 48 3.52 -4.45 4.73
CA VAL A 48 2.69 -5.23 5.67
C VAL A 48 1.30 -4.66 5.69
N ILE A 49 0.33 -5.54 5.50
CA ILE A 49 -1.10 -5.23 5.52
C ILE A 49 -1.71 -6.06 6.66
N PRO A 50 -2.37 -5.43 7.64
CA PRO A 50 -3.13 -6.13 8.67
C PRO A 50 -4.16 -7.10 8.07
N ASP A 51 -4.39 -8.25 8.71
CA ASP A 51 -5.26 -9.29 8.15
C ASP A 51 -6.72 -8.82 7.96
N ASN A 52 -7.21 -7.96 8.86
CA ASN A 52 -8.53 -7.33 8.76
C ASN A 52 -8.64 -6.27 7.64
N GLU A 53 -7.52 -5.86 7.05
CA GLU A 53 -7.46 -4.89 5.94
C GLU A 53 -7.08 -5.55 4.61
N ARG A 54 -6.53 -6.77 4.65
CA ARG A 54 -6.11 -7.54 3.46
C ARG A 54 -7.20 -7.68 2.40
N TRP A 55 -8.47 -7.74 2.82
CA TRP A 55 -9.61 -7.88 1.91
C TRP A 55 -9.74 -6.72 0.91
N LEU A 56 -9.31 -5.49 1.26
CA LEU A 56 -9.33 -4.33 0.37
C LEU A 56 -8.43 -4.52 -0.86
N HIS A 57 -7.44 -5.39 -0.75
CA HIS A 57 -6.52 -5.71 -1.84
C HIS A 57 -7.02 -6.85 -2.75
N ALA A 58 -8.15 -7.48 -2.43
CA ALA A 58 -8.76 -8.45 -3.33
C ALA A 58 -9.23 -7.75 -4.62
N PRO A 59 -9.08 -8.37 -5.81
CA PRO A 59 -9.31 -7.68 -7.08
C PRO A 59 -10.69 -7.01 -7.20
N ALA A 60 -11.75 -7.68 -6.74
CA ALA A 60 -13.11 -7.14 -6.78
C ALA A 60 -13.26 -5.93 -5.82
N ALA A 61 -12.86 -6.08 -4.56
CA ALA A 61 -12.96 -5.00 -3.57
C ALA A 61 -12.15 -3.76 -3.97
N ALA A 62 -10.95 -3.95 -4.51
CA ALA A 62 -10.10 -2.87 -5.00
C ALA A 62 -10.73 -2.13 -6.20
N ALA A 63 -11.33 -2.87 -7.13
CA ALA A 63 -12.02 -2.30 -8.27
C ALA A 63 -13.28 -1.51 -7.85
N ASP A 64 -14.10 -2.10 -6.97
CA ASP A 64 -15.31 -1.47 -6.46
C ASP A 64 -14.99 -0.18 -5.70
N LEU A 65 -13.97 -0.20 -4.84
CA LEU A 65 -13.50 1.00 -4.13
C LEU A 65 -13.00 2.07 -5.10
N SER A 66 -12.21 1.69 -6.11
CA SER A 66 -11.71 2.64 -7.12
C SER A 66 -12.86 3.30 -7.89
N ASN A 67 -13.88 2.52 -8.27
CA ASN A 67 -15.07 3.03 -8.94
C ASN A 67 -15.88 3.97 -8.05
N ALA A 68 -16.08 3.62 -6.78
CA ALA A 68 -16.79 4.45 -5.81
C ALA A 68 -16.08 5.79 -5.60
N LEU A 69 -14.75 5.79 -5.43
CA LEU A 69 -13.95 7.00 -5.29
C LEU A 69 -14.02 7.87 -6.55
N ALA A 70 -13.89 7.27 -7.73
CA ALA A 70 -14.01 8.00 -9.00
C ALA A 70 -15.41 8.59 -9.21
N TRP A 71 -16.46 7.91 -8.74
CA TRP A 71 -17.82 8.46 -8.73
C TRP A 71 -17.92 9.65 -7.76
N ALA A 72 -17.44 9.50 -6.52
CA ALA A 72 -17.51 10.56 -5.52
C ALA A 72 -16.79 11.85 -5.95
N GLU A 73 -15.63 11.73 -6.61
CA GLU A 73 -14.90 12.88 -7.15
C GLU A 73 -15.72 13.66 -8.20
N ARG A 74 -16.53 12.96 -9.00
CA ARG A 74 -17.41 13.59 -10.01
C ARG A 74 -18.77 14.03 -9.48
N ASN A 75 -19.14 13.59 -8.28
CA ASN A 75 -20.43 13.84 -7.67
C ASN A 75 -20.20 14.47 -6.28
N PRO A 76 -19.70 15.71 -6.22
CA PRO A 76 -19.47 16.37 -4.94
C PRO A 76 -20.79 16.47 -4.16
N PRO A 77 -20.74 16.29 -2.82
CA PRO A 77 -21.92 16.43 -1.99
C PRO A 77 -22.58 17.79 -2.23
N ASN A 78 -23.90 17.77 -2.40
CA ASN A 78 -24.70 18.97 -2.48
C ASN A 78 -25.96 18.79 -1.65
N ASP A 79 -26.39 19.85 -0.99
CA ASP A 79 -27.57 19.83 -0.12
C ASP A 79 -28.84 20.28 -0.85
N ALA A 80 -28.77 20.47 -2.17
CA ALA A 80 -29.88 21.02 -2.96
C ALA A 80 -31.15 20.16 -2.89
N GLU A 81 -30.98 18.84 -2.67
CA GLU A 81 -32.07 17.87 -2.54
C GLU A 81 -32.19 17.28 -1.12
N LEU A 82 -31.58 17.91 -0.12
CA LEU A 82 -31.55 17.38 1.25
C LEU A 82 -32.96 17.31 1.86
N ASP A 83 -33.71 18.42 1.82
CA ASP A 83 -35.04 18.49 2.42
C ASP A 83 -36.03 17.54 1.75
N SER A 84 -36.00 17.46 0.41
CA SER A 84 -36.87 16.54 -0.35
C SER A 84 -36.53 15.08 -0.04
N THR A 85 -35.25 14.76 0.15
CA THR A 85 -34.80 13.42 0.55
C THR A 85 -35.26 13.06 1.97
N LEU A 86 -35.13 13.98 2.93
CA LEU A 86 -35.57 13.77 4.32
C LEU A 86 -37.09 13.62 4.43
N ILE A 87 -37.87 14.39 3.66
CA ILE A 87 -39.33 14.24 3.59
C ILE A 87 -39.69 12.86 3.04
N ARG A 88 -39.04 12.38 1.98
CA ARG A 88 -39.30 11.04 1.43
C ARG A 88 -39.00 9.93 2.44
N LEU A 89 -37.84 10.00 3.10
CA LEU A 89 -37.42 8.99 4.08
C LEU A 89 -38.26 8.98 5.36
N SER A 90 -38.98 10.07 5.67
CA SER A 90 -39.87 10.16 6.84
C SER A 90 -41.31 9.73 6.57
N HIS A 91 -41.71 9.53 5.30
CA HIS A 91 -43.06 9.11 4.91
C HIS A 91 -43.17 7.62 4.53
N ASP A 92 -42.09 6.84 4.73
CA ASP A 92 -42.06 5.38 4.52
C ASP A 92 -42.27 4.58 5.84
N GLU A 93 -42.85 5.20 6.89
CA GLU A 93 -43.47 4.53 8.05
C GLU A 93 -45.01 4.64 8.00
#